data_AF-A0A3B9LG26-F1
#
_entry.id   AF-A0A3B9LG26-F1
#
_cell.length_a   1.000
_cell.length_b   1.000
_cell.length_c   1.000
_cell.angle_alpha   90.00
_cell.angle_beta   90.00
_cell.angle_gamma   90.00
#
_symmetry.space_group_name_H-M   'P 1'
#
loop_
_entity.id
_entity.type
_entity.pdbx_description
1 polymer ?
#
loop_
_entity_poly.entity_id
_entity_poly.type
_entity_poly.pdbx_seq_one_letter_code
_entity_poly.pdbx_strand_id
1 'polypeptide(L)'
;MKYCTDLFHYRRRPTREVMVGNVGIGGANPIRVQSMITCDTMDTELSIQQTMELAAAGCEIVRITAPTVKDSRNLEHIVKGLRDRGCDVPIVADIHFKPEAAMEVAKWVDKVRINPGNYADSKKFVIREYTDEQYSSELARIRERFSPLVELCKKRGIAIRIGTNHGSLSDRILNRYGDTPLGMVESALEFARIARDLDYHAFVFSMKSSNPKVMIAAYRLLVARLNEEGPGWDYPVHLGVTEAGEGEDARIKSAIGIGSLLADGIGDTIRVSLTEDSIHEIPVARALADLVGRRSSPPKDGGQNGRPTISAKRDVDLSFDPFSYQRRATETIARDGVRVGGEELIRV
;
A
#
# COMPACT_ATOMS: atom_id res chain seq x y z
N MET A 1 18.30 -11.01 -3.04
CA MET A 1 17.01 -10.43 -2.59
C MET A 1 15.85 -11.20 -3.23
N LYS A 2 15.05 -11.96 -2.47
CA LYS A 2 13.91 -12.75 -3.01
C LYS A 2 12.59 -12.12 -2.58
N TYR A 3 11.75 -11.73 -3.54
CA TYR A 3 10.46 -11.06 -3.27
C TYR A 3 9.25 -11.99 -3.39
N CYS A 4 9.36 -13.08 -4.16
CA CYS A 4 8.28 -14.01 -4.44
C CYS A 4 8.74 -15.44 -4.17
N THR A 5 7.82 -16.29 -3.70
CA THR A 5 8.09 -17.70 -3.41
C THR A 5 8.21 -18.55 -4.68
N ASP A 6 7.32 -18.32 -5.65
CA ASP A 6 7.23 -19.07 -6.92
C ASP A 6 6.84 -18.10 -8.04
N LEU A 7 7.69 -18.01 -9.07
CA LEU A 7 7.54 -17.05 -10.17
C LEU A 7 6.50 -17.48 -11.22
N PHE A 8 6.14 -18.77 -11.26
CA PHE A 8 5.29 -19.34 -12.30
C PHE A 8 3.91 -19.72 -11.77
N HIS A 9 3.81 -20.02 -10.48
CA HIS A 9 2.55 -20.36 -9.84
C HIS A 9 2.23 -19.35 -8.76
N TYR A 10 0.98 -18.88 -8.78
CA TYR A 10 0.49 -18.01 -7.73
C TYR A 10 0.62 -18.70 -6.36
N ARG A 11 1.30 -18.03 -5.44
CA ARG A 11 1.30 -18.36 -4.01
C ARG A 11 1.20 -17.07 -3.23
N ARG A 12 0.17 -16.96 -2.39
CA ARG A 12 0.02 -15.80 -1.53
C ARG A 12 1.20 -15.71 -0.58
N ARG A 13 1.82 -14.52 -0.47
CA ARG A 13 2.86 -14.23 0.51
C ARG A 13 2.29 -14.43 1.92
N PRO A 14 2.92 -15.24 2.78
CA PRO A 14 2.55 -15.34 4.17
C PRO A 14 2.77 -14.01 4.88
N THR A 15 1.76 -13.54 5.60
CA THR A 15 1.80 -12.34 6.43
C THR A 15 1.16 -12.62 7.78
N ARG A 16 1.55 -11.89 8.81
CA ARG A 16 0.81 -11.86 10.08
C ARG A 16 -0.57 -11.26 9.88
N GLU A 17 -1.48 -11.59 10.78
CA GLU A 17 -2.77 -10.91 10.84
C GLU A 17 -2.63 -9.57 11.59
N VAL A 18 -3.25 -8.52 11.03
CA VAL A 18 -3.44 -7.23 11.68
C VAL A 18 -4.93 -6.90 11.66
N MET A 19 -5.51 -6.72 12.84
CA MET A 19 -6.92 -6.36 12.99
C MET A 19 -7.12 -4.86 12.77
N VAL A 20 -8.20 -4.52 12.05
CA VAL A 20 -8.69 -3.15 11.87
C VAL A 20 -10.16 -3.17 12.24
N GLY A 21 -10.47 -2.74 13.47
CA GLY A 21 -11.78 -2.97 14.06
C GLY A 21 -12.07 -4.47 14.11
N ASN A 22 -13.17 -4.88 13.48
CA ASN A 22 -13.58 -6.29 13.34
C ASN A 22 -13.03 -6.98 12.06
N VAL A 23 -12.22 -6.31 11.23
CA VAL A 23 -11.72 -6.85 9.97
C VAL A 23 -10.24 -7.22 10.05
N GLY A 24 -9.92 -8.50 9.83
CA GLY A 24 -8.53 -8.98 9.74
C GLY A 24 -7.91 -8.73 8.36
N ILE A 25 -6.69 -8.19 8.35
CA ILE A 25 -5.83 -8.00 7.17
C ILE A 25 -4.61 -8.90 7.29
N GLY A 26 -4.26 -9.62 6.23
CA GLY A 26 -3.14 -10.56 6.24
C GLY A 26 -3.50 -11.92 6.83
N GLY A 27 -2.50 -12.76 7.10
CA GLY A 27 -2.73 -14.13 7.58
C GLY A 27 -3.54 -14.96 6.59
N ALA A 28 -4.56 -15.67 7.09
CA ALA A 28 -5.49 -16.46 6.29
C ALA A 28 -6.68 -15.65 5.74
N ASN A 29 -6.80 -14.36 6.09
CA ASN A 29 -7.93 -13.53 5.64
C ASN A 29 -7.94 -13.31 4.13
N PRO A 30 -9.11 -13.11 3.49
CA PRO A 30 -9.16 -12.70 2.10
C PRO A 30 -8.51 -11.33 1.88
N ILE A 31 -8.20 -11.01 0.63
CA ILE A 31 -7.70 -9.69 0.25
C ILE A 31 -8.82 -8.67 0.46
N ARG A 32 -8.63 -7.75 1.41
CA ARG A 32 -9.68 -6.81 1.82
C ARG A 32 -9.82 -5.63 0.85
N VAL A 33 -11.04 -5.28 0.47
CA VAL A 33 -11.34 -4.14 -0.39
C VAL A 33 -11.59 -2.89 0.46
N GLN A 34 -10.86 -1.81 0.17
CA GLN A 34 -11.04 -0.50 0.81
C GLN A 34 -11.37 0.57 -0.23
N SER A 35 -12.01 1.63 0.24
CA SER A 35 -12.24 2.86 -0.50
C SER A 35 -12.18 4.05 0.46
N MET A 36 -12.48 5.25 -0.02
CA MET A 36 -12.36 6.49 0.73
C MET A 36 -13.51 7.41 0.37
N ILE A 37 -14.11 8.08 1.35
CA ILE A 37 -15.12 9.11 1.04
C ILE A 37 -14.46 10.36 0.46
N THR A 38 -15.22 11.12 -0.33
CA THR A 38 -14.73 12.33 -1.02
C THR A 38 -15.37 13.61 -0.51
N CYS A 39 -16.48 13.50 0.23
CA CYS A 39 -17.09 14.66 0.87
C CYS A 39 -16.15 15.31 1.91
N ASP A 40 -16.46 16.56 2.24
CA ASP A 40 -15.77 17.27 3.33
C ASP A 40 -16.05 16.55 4.65
N THR A 41 -14.99 16.17 5.36
CA THR A 41 -15.06 15.54 6.69
C THR A 41 -15.81 16.41 7.70
N MET A 42 -15.91 17.72 7.50
CA MET A 42 -16.70 18.60 8.35
C MET A 42 -18.21 18.48 8.13
N ASP A 43 -18.66 17.90 7.02
CA ASP A 43 -20.05 17.52 6.82
C ASP A 43 -20.29 16.12 7.41
N THR A 44 -20.65 16.08 8.69
CA THR A 44 -20.84 14.84 9.45
C THR A 44 -21.89 13.93 8.82
N GLU A 45 -23.03 14.49 8.41
CA GLU A 45 -24.14 13.69 7.90
C GLU A 45 -23.82 13.11 6.53
N LEU A 46 -23.25 13.92 5.63
CA LEU A 46 -22.81 13.44 4.33
C LEU A 46 -21.68 12.40 4.45
N SER A 47 -20.75 12.60 5.40
CA SER A 47 -19.68 11.63 5.67
C SER A 47 -20.23 10.28 6.15
N ILE A 48 -21.24 10.30 7.01
CA ILE A 48 -21.92 9.07 7.45
C ILE A 48 -22.65 8.42 6.27
N GLN A 49 -23.39 9.20 5.49
CA GLN A 49 -24.14 8.70 4.33
C GLN A 49 -23.20 8.02 3.31
N GLN A 50 -22.17 8.71 2.83
CA GLN A 50 -21.22 8.14 1.86
C GLN A 50 -20.49 6.90 2.42
N THR A 51 -20.17 6.90 3.71
CA THR A 51 -19.54 5.74 4.35
C THR A 51 -20.48 4.52 4.34
N MET A 52 -21.77 4.73 4.65
CA MET A 52 -22.79 3.67 4.59
C MET A 52 -23.02 3.19 3.16
N GLU A 53 -23.02 4.08 2.17
CA GLU A 53 -23.13 3.73 0.74
C GLU A 53 -21.95 2.87 0.28
N LEU A 54 -20.71 3.24 0.64
CA LEU A 54 -19.53 2.42 0.37
C LEU A 54 -19.62 1.06 1.06
N ALA A 55 -20.05 1.01 2.32
CA ALA A 55 -20.24 -0.23 3.05
C ALA A 55 -21.33 -1.13 2.43
N ALA A 56 -22.42 -0.53 1.93
CA ALA A 56 -23.49 -1.25 1.23
C ALA A 56 -23.03 -1.78 -0.15
N ALA A 57 -22.18 -1.03 -0.86
CA ALA A 57 -21.47 -1.53 -2.04
C ALA A 57 -20.44 -2.63 -1.68
N GLY A 58 -20.16 -2.80 -0.38
CA GLY A 58 -19.30 -3.78 0.27
C GLY A 58 -17.81 -3.49 0.12
N CYS A 59 -17.48 -2.22 0.30
CA CYS A 59 -16.24 -1.78 0.92
C CYS A 59 -16.14 -2.34 2.34
N GLU A 60 -15.01 -2.96 2.68
CA GLU A 60 -14.83 -3.60 3.98
C GLU A 60 -14.15 -2.69 5.00
N ILE A 61 -13.45 -1.64 4.55
CA ILE A 61 -12.77 -0.67 5.39
C ILE A 61 -12.84 0.69 4.67
N VAL A 62 -13.40 1.70 5.34
CA VAL A 62 -13.59 3.03 4.76
C VAL A 62 -12.57 4.01 5.31
N ARG A 63 -11.95 4.78 4.42
CA ARG A 63 -11.00 5.84 4.79
C ARG A 63 -11.66 7.21 4.74
N ILE A 64 -11.31 8.07 5.69
CA ILE A 64 -11.78 9.46 5.79
C ILE A 64 -10.55 10.37 5.94
N THR A 65 -10.52 11.48 5.20
CA THR A 65 -9.42 12.44 5.32
C THR A 65 -9.53 13.23 6.63
N ALA A 66 -8.43 13.50 7.30
CA ALA A 66 -8.43 14.34 8.51
C ALA A 66 -7.20 15.26 8.51
N PRO A 67 -7.16 16.29 7.64
CA PRO A 67 -5.97 17.11 7.45
C PRO A 67 -5.66 18.02 8.65
N THR A 68 -6.67 18.42 9.42
CA THR A 68 -6.53 19.29 10.59
C THR A 68 -7.07 18.65 11.86
N VAL A 69 -6.69 19.19 13.03
CA VAL A 69 -7.21 18.77 14.34
C VAL A 69 -8.73 18.98 14.42
N LYS A 70 -9.30 19.95 13.67
CA LYS A 70 -10.74 20.18 13.63
C LYS A 70 -11.45 19.00 12.94
N ASP A 71 -10.95 18.57 11.78
CA ASP A 71 -11.44 17.39 11.07
C ASP A 71 -11.28 16.15 11.95
N SER A 72 -10.14 16.03 12.63
CA SER A 72 -9.85 14.90 13.52
C SER A 72 -10.87 14.77 14.65
N ARG A 73 -11.29 15.88 15.25
CA ARG A 73 -12.34 15.89 16.28
C ARG A 73 -13.70 15.50 15.70
N ASN A 74 -14.01 15.92 14.47
CA ASN A 74 -15.28 15.58 13.86
C ASN A 74 -15.44 14.07 13.58
N LEU A 75 -14.33 13.32 13.47
CA LEU A 75 -14.38 11.86 13.37
C LEU A 75 -15.03 11.19 14.59
N GLU A 76 -15.02 11.80 15.78
CA GLU A 76 -15.79 11.30 16.92
C GLU A 76 -17.28 11.23 16.58
N HIS A 77 -17.83 12.31 16.03
CA HIS A 77 -19.25 12.41 15.66
C HIS A 77 -19.60 11.51 14.48
N ILE A 78 -18.73 11.40 13.48
CA ILE A 78 -18.94 10.52 12.33
C ILE A 78 -18.93 9.05 12.76
N VAL A 79 -17.92 8.62 13.52
CA VAL A 79 -17.82 7.23 13.99
C VAL A 79 -19.01 6.90 14.90
N LYS A 80 -19.36 7.79 15.84
CA LYS A 80 -20.54 7.59 16.69
C LYS A 80 -21.82 7.47 15.86
N GLY A 81 -22.05 8.38 14.93
CA GLY A 81 -23.24 8.36 14.07
C GLY A 81 -23.34 7.11 13.19
N LEU A 82 -22.21 6.56 12.74
CA LEU A 82 -22.17 5.27 12.04
C LEU A 82 -22.59 4.11 12.96
N ARG A 83 -22.06 4.05 14.18
CA ARG A 83 -22.42 2.99 15.15
C ARG A 83 -23.88 3.10 15.60
N ASP A 84 -24.39 4.31 15.83
CA ASP A 84 -25.79 4.54 16.18
C ASP A 84 -26.75 4.09 15.04
N ARG A 85 -26.28 4.09 13.79
CA ARG A 85 -27.00 3.59 12.60
C ARG A 85 -26.73 2.10 12.28
N GLY A 86 -26.04 1.39 13.16
CA GLY A 86 -25.71 -0.04 12.98
C GLY A 86 -24.68 -0.31 11.87
N CYS A 87 -23.89 0.68 11.48
CA CYS A 87 -22.81 0.51 10.52
C CYS A 87 -21.48 0.28 11.25
N ASP A 88 -21.02 -0.97 11.27
CA ASP A 88 -19.78 -1.39 11.95
C ASP A 88 -18.55 -1.42 11.04
N VAL A 89 -18.61 -0.77 9.87
CA VAL A 89 -17.44 -0.72 8.97
C VAL A 89 -16.27 -0.03 9.69
N PRO A 90 -15.05 -0.60 9.66
CA PRO A 90 -13.89 0.03 10.25
C PRO A 90 -13.49 1.32 9.54
N ILE A 91 -13.12 2.32 10.34
CA ILE A 91 -12.75 3.65 9.86
C ILE A 91 -11.23 3.86 9.95
N VAL A 92 -10.68 4.39 8.86
CA VAL A 92 -9.27 4.76 8.75
C VAL A 92 -9.15 6.27 8.63
N ALA A 93 -8.41 6.92 9.53
CA ALA A 93 -8.07 8.32 9.38
C ALA A 93 -6.86 8.49 8.45
N ASP A 94 -6.97 9.35 7.43
CA ASP A 94 -5.88 9.68 6.52
C ASP A 94 -5.16 10.96 6.95
N ILE A 95 -4.02 10.80 7.64
CA ILE A 95 -3.21 11.92 8.14
C ILE A 95 -1.99 12.14 7.25
N HIS A 96 -1.78 13.39 6.86
CA HIS A 96 -0.67 13.77 5.97
C HIS A 96 0.46 14.53 6.67
N PHE A 97 0.16 15.48 7.57
CA PHE A 97 1.17 16.48 8.01
C PHE A 97 1.31 16.72 9.52
N LYS A 98 0.27 16.47 10.32
CA LYS A 98 0.22 16.96 11.71
C LYS A 98 0.17 15.81 12.73
N PRO A 99 1.23 15.59 13.53
CA PRO A 99 1.19 14.61 14.62
C PRO A 99 0.06 14.88 15.62
N GLU A 100 -0.30 16.14 15.86
CA GLU A 100 -1.39 16.51 16.76
C GLU A 100 -2.74 16.01 16.22
N ALA A 101 -2.94 16.09 14.91
CA ALA A 101 -4.13 15.54 14.25
C ALA A 101 -4.13 14.01 14.29
N ALA A 102 -2.97 13.37 14.18
CA ALA A 102 -2.82 11.91 14.31
C ALA A 102 -3.17 11.42 15.72
N MET A 103 -2.70 12.11 16.76
CA MET A 103 -3.02 11.82 18.16
C MET A 103 -4.52 11.99 18.45
N GLU A 104 -5.15 12.97 17.81
CA GLU A 104 -6.58 13.22 17.98
C GLU A 104 -7.42 12.12 17.31
N VAL A 105 -7.20 11.81 16.02
CA VAL A 105 -7.97 10.76 15.34
C VAL A 105 -7.76 9.39 15.97
N ALA A 106 -6.56 9.13 16.49
CA ALA A 106 -6.21 7.89 17.16
C ALA A 106 -7.07 7.61 18.38
N LYS A 107 -7.90 8.54 18.87
CA LYS A 107 -8.89 8.30 19.94
C LYS A 107 -10.22 7.73 19.43
N TRP A 108 -10.52 7.92 18.15
CA TRP A 108 -11.87 7.72 17.60
C TRP A 108 -11.93 6.60 16.57
N VAL A 109 -10.88 6.41 15.77
CA VAL A 109 -10.86 5.47 14.63
C VAL A 109 -10.27 4.10 14.96
N ASP A 110 -10.39 3.17 14.01
CA ASP A 110 -9.89 1.78 14.09
C ASP A 110 -8.47 1.62 13.52
N LYS A 111 -8.04 2.56 12.66
CA LYS A 111 -6.68 2.60 12.10
C LYS A 111 -6.27 4.03 11.71
N VAL A 112 -5.00 4.37 11.92
CA VAL A 112 -4.43 5.65 11.46
C VAL A 112 -3.48 5.40 10.30
N ARG A 113 -3.65 6.11 9.17
CA ARG A 113 -2.61 6.17 8.14
C ARG A 113 -1.70 7.36 8.43
N ILE A 114 -0.40 7.09 8.42
CA ILE A 114 0.64 8.12 8.39
C ILE A 114 1.44 8.08 7.09
N ASN A 115 2.05 9.20 6.74
CA ASN A 115 3.02 9.32 5.65
C ASN A 115 4.40 9.71 6.22
N PRO A 116 5.38 8.78 6.23
CA PRO A 116 6.71 9.03 6.76
C PRO A 116 7.36 10.33 6.29
N GLY A 117 7.23 10.68 5.01
CA GLY A 117 7.95 11.81 4.43
C GLY A 117 7.46 13.20 4.87
N ASN A 118 6.27 13.29 5.46
CA ASN A 118 5.67 14.56 5.90
C ASN A 118 5.27 14.56 7.39
N TYR A 119 5.42 13.44 8.11
CA TYR A 119 4.97 13.32 9.49
C TYR A 119 5.87 14.09 10.48
N ALA A 120 7.19 13.97 10.31
CA ALA A 120 8.18 14.56 11.21
C ALA A 120 8.94 15.75 10.58
N ASP A 121 8.95 15.85 9.24
CA ASP A 121 9.75 16.82 8.51
C ASP A 121 8.94 18.07 8.17
N SER A 122 9.48 19.23 8.49
CA SER A 122 9.13 20.46 7.79
C SER A 122 10.09 20.56 6.60
N LYS A 123 9.59 20.42 5.37
CA LYS A 123 10.41 20.57 4.16
C LYS A 123 11.16 21.89 4.22
N LYS A 124 12.47 21.82 4.47
CA LYS A 124 13.37 22.95 4.33
C LYS A 124 14.10 22.64 3.05
N PHE A 125 13.59 23.12 1.92
CA PHE A 125 14.20 22.99 0.59
C PHE A 125 15.54 23.73 0.50
N VAL A 126 16.46 23.42 1.41
CA VAL A 126 17.86 23.84 1.40
C VAL A 126 18.59 22.56 1.01
N ILE A 127 19.14 22.53 -0.20
CA ILE A 127 20.01 21.44 -0.64
C ILE A 127 21.15 21.37 0.38
N ARG A 128 21.14 20.32 1.20
CA ARG A 128 22.15 20.02 2.20
C ARG A 128 22.52 18.56 2.01
N GLU A 129 23.77 18.29 1.69
CA GLU A 129 24.33 16.96 1.90
C GLU A 129 24.23 16.66 3.40
N TYR A 130 23.58 15.54 3.74
CA TYR A 130 23.46 15.11 5.13
C TYR A 130 24.68 14.28 5.48
N THR A 131 25.39 14.66 6.55
CA THR A 131 26.36 13.76 7.18
C THR A 131 25.63 12.62 7.90
N ASP A 132 26.34 11.54 8.21
CA ASP A 132 25.77 10.40 8.95
C ASP A 132 25.22 10.81 10.33
N GLU A 133 25.87 11.78 10.99
CA GLU A 133 25.42 12.34 12.26
C GLU A 133 24.13 13.14 12.10
N GLN A 134 24.02 13.94 11.05
CA GLN A 134 22.80 14.72 10.75
C GLN A 134 21.63 13.80 10.40
N TYR A 135 21.89 12.73 9.66
CA TYR A 135 20.86 11.75 9.36
C TYR A 135 20.38 11.05 10.64
N SER A 136 21.31 10.66 11.51
CA SER A 136 21.00 10.00 12.79
C SER A 136 20.22 10.90 13.74
N SER A 137 20.49 12.22 13.74
CA SER A 137 19.73 13.17 14.56
C SER A 137 18.29 13.35 14.07
N GLU A 138 18.05 13.35 12.75
CA GLU A 138 16.68 13.35 12.21
C GLU A 138 15.94 12.06 12.55
N LEU A 139 16.61 10.90 12.54
CA LEU A 139 16.00 9.64 13.02
C LEU A 139 15.57 9.73 14.49
N ALA A 140 16.40 10.31 15.36
CA ALA A 140 16.06 10.50 16.77
C ALA A 140 14.82 11.42 16.93
N ARG A 141 14.73 12.49 16.13
CA ARG A 141 13.58 13.40 16.11
C ARG A 141 12.30 12.72 15.61
N ILE A 142 12.40 11.88 14.58
CA ILE A 142 11.26 11.08 14.10
C ILE A 142 10.77 10.17 15.22
N ARG A 143 11.69 9.49 15.92
CA ARG A 143 11.36 8.63 17.05
C ARG A 143 10.60 9.41 18.12
N GLU A 144 11.08 10.58 18.52
CA GLU A 144 10.40 11.43 19.52
C GLU A 144 8.97 11.80 19.10
N ARG A 145 8.74 12.15 17.84
CA ARG A 145 7.42 12.56 17.33
C ARG A 145 6.47 11.40 17.04
N PHE A 146 7.00 10.23 16.67
CA PHE A 146 6.21 9.08 16.28
C PHE A 146 5.87 8.17 17.46
N SER A 147 6.77 8.02 18.44
CA SER A 147 6.56 7.14 19.60
C SER A 147 5.24 7.40 20.36
N PRO A 148 4.81 8.67 20.61
CA PRO A 148 3.54 8.92 21.30
C PRO A 148 2.32 8.34 20.57
N LEU A 149 2.32 8.39 19.23
CA LEU A 149 1.25 7.82 18.42
C LEU A 149 1.27 6.29 18.49
N VAL A 150 2.46 5.68 18.41
CA VAL A 150 2.63 4.23 18.53
C VAL A 150 2.11 3.73 19.87
N GLU A 151 2.50 4.37 20.97
CA GLU A 151 2.05 3.99 22.31
C GLU A 151 0.54 4.16 22.49
N LEU A 152 -0.03 5.24 21.97
CA LEU A 152 -1.49 5.44 22.01
C LEU A 152 -2.22 4.35 21.19
N CYS A 153 -1.74 4.05 19.99
CA CYS A 153 -2.31 3.01 19.15
C CYS A 153 -2.17 1.63 19.78
N LYS A 154 -1.03 1.33 20.41
CA LYS A 154 -0.79 0.10 21.18
C LYS A 154 -1.78 -0.01 22.33
N LYS A 155 -1.94 1.04 23.14
CA LYS A 155 -2.87 1.08 24.28
C LYS A 155 -4.33 0.91 23.86
N ARG A 156 -4.73 1.47 22.72
CA ARG A 156 -6.11 1.33 22.19
C ARG A 156 -6.33 0.06 21.39
N GLY A 157 -5.28 -0.67 21.02
CA GLY A 157 -5.38 -1.84 20.16
C GLY A 157 -5.79 -1.51 18.72
N ILE A 158 -5.46 -0.32 18.22
CA ILE A 158 -5.77 0.10 16.84
C ILE A 158 -4.52 -0.01 15.95
N ALA A 159 -4.73 -0.15 14.65
CA ALA A 159 -3.65 -0.36 13.69
C ALA A 159 -3.04 0.95 13.17
N ILE A 160 -1.81 0.89 12.64
CA ILE A 160 -1.18 1.98 11.88
C ILE A 160 -0.89 1.51 10.45
N ARG A 161 -1.19 2.34 9.45
CA ARG A 161 -0.65 2.17 8.09
C ARG A 161 0.52 3.11 7.88
N ILE A 162 1.72 2.55 7.70
CA ILE A 162 2.93 3.29 7.33
C ILE A 162 2.97 3.34 5.79
N GLY A 163 2.56 4.48 5.23
CA GLY A 163 2.32 4.60 3.79
C GLY A 163 3.16 5.67 3.12
N THR A 164 4.19 5.24 2.39
CA THR A 164 5.05 6.12 1.59
C THR A 164 4.44 6.37 0.22
N ASN A 165 4.41 7.64 -0.19
CA ASN A 165 4.06 8.05 -1.54
C ASN A 165 5.32 8.58 -2.24
N HIS A 166 5.52 8.21 -3.51
CA HIS A 166 6.69 8.61 -4.30
C HIS A 166 6.89 10.14 -4.33
N GLY A 167 5.82 10.90 -4.62
CA GLY A 167 5.89 12.37 -4.69
C GLY A 167 6.03 13.11 -3.35
N SER A 168 6.17 12.40 -2.22
CA SER A 168 6.25 13.02 -0.90
C SER A 168 7.34 12.41 -0.01
N LEU A 169 8.45 11.98 -0.60
CA LEU A 169 9.64 11.61 0.18
C LEU A 169 10.19 12.84 0.92
N SER A 170 10.77 12.59 2.09
CA SER A 170 11.40 13.65 2.89
C SER A 170 12.77 14.02 2.34
N ASP A 171 13.24 15.22 2.70
CA ASP A 171 14.53 15.75 2.24
C ASP A 171 15.69 14.81 2.61
N ARG A 172 15.70 14.22 3.82
CA ARG A 172 16.76 13.26 4.23
C ARG A 172 16.80 12.02 3.32
N ILE A 173 15.63 11.52 2.91
CA ILE A 173 15.51 10.32 2.11
C ILE A 173 15.93 10.61 0.67
N LEU A 174 15.49 11.74 0.13
CA LEU A 174 15.86 12.19 -1.20
C LEU A 174 17.37 12.41 -1.31
N ASN A 175 18.01 13.02 -0.32
CA ASN A 175 19.46 13.24 -0.35
C ASN A 175 20.26 11.93 -0.21
N ARG A 176 19.80 10.97 0.61
CA ARG A 176 20.55 9.73 0.88
C ARG A 176 20.31 8.62 -0.15
N TYR A 177 19.08 8.47 -0.64
CA TYR A 177 18.67 7.34 -1.48
C TYR A 177 18.08 7.78 -2.84
N GLY A 178 17.93 9.09 -3.06
CA GLY A 178 17.29 9.64 -4.27
C GLY A 178 15.77 9.44 -4.30
N ASP A 179 15.16 9.98 -5.35
CA ASP A 179 13.75 9.72 -5.69
C ASP A 179 13.63 8.34 -6.37
N THR A 180 13.77 7.29 -5.56
CA THR A 180 13.90 5.90 -6.03
C THR A 180 12.98 4.95 -5.27
N PRO A 181 12.68 3.75 -5.83
CA PRO A 181 12.02 2.69 -5.07
C PRO A 181 12.72 2.36 -3.74
N LEU A 182 14.06 2.41 -3.70
CA LEU A 182 14.83 2.21 -2.47
C LEU A 182 14.54 3.30 -1.43
N GLY A 183 14.54 4.57 -1.84
CA GLY A 183 14.18 5.68 -0.95
C GLY A 183 12.77 5.52 -0.36
N MET A 184 11.80 5.07 -1.16
CA MET A 184 10.44 4.78 -0.66
C MET A 184 10.43 3.70 0.43
N VAL A 185 11.19 2.62 0.22
CA VAL A 185 11.29 1.49 1.14
C VAL A 185 11.97 1.89 2.44
N GLU A 186 13.11 2.57 2.38
CA GLU A 186 13.84 3.03 3.57
C GLU A 186 12.99 3.99 4.41
N SER A 187 12.29 4.92 3.76
CA SER A 187 11.39 5.86 4.44
C SER A 187 10.33 5.14 5.28
N ALA A 188 9.79 4.01 4.82
CA ALA A 188 8.84 3.23 5.60
C ALA A 188 9.53 2.37 6.68
N LEU A 189 10.69 1.78 6.38
CA LEU A 189 11.43 0.93 7.31
C LEU A 189 11.93 1.70 8.53
N GLU A 190 12.30 2.97 8.40
CA GLU A 190 12.64 3.84 9.52
C GLU A 190 11.52 3.87 10.59
N PHE A 191 10.28 4.11 10.16
CA PHE A 191 9.12 4.15 11.05
C PHE A 191 8.77 2.75 11.58
N ALA A 192 8.90 1.72 10.76
CA ALA A 192 8.63 0.35 11.17
C ALA A 192 9.60 -0.16 12.24
N ARG A 193 10.89 0.17 12.13
CA ARG A 193 11.90 -0.13 13.16
C ARG A 193 11.54 0.53 14.49
N ILE A 194 11.15 1.82 14.47
CA ILE A 194 10.68 2.52 15.68
C ILE A 194 9.47 1.81 16.30
N ALA A 195 8.46 1.47 15.50
CA ALA A 195 7.28 0.76 15.98
C ALA A 195 7.64 -0.59 16.63
N ARG A 196 8.54 -1.36 16.02
CA ARG A 196 9.02 -2.63 16.57
C ARG A 196 9.85 -2.49 17.83
N ASP A 197 10.69 -1.47 17.94
CA ASP A 197 11.46 -1.20 19.15
C ASP A 197 10.55 -0.92 20.35
N LEU A 198 9.34 -0.40 20.08
CA LEU A 198 8.27 -0.19 21.07
C LEU A 198 7.35 -1.42 21.21
N ASP A 199 7.74 -2.56 20.64
CA ASP A 199 6.98 -3.82 20.65
C ASP A 199 5.54 -3.61 20.12
N TYR A 200 5.40 -2.76 19.09
CA TYR A 200 4.14 -2.55 18.40
C TYR A 200 4.17 -3.20 17.03
N HIS A 201 3.21 -4.08 16.80
CA HIS A 201 3.19 -4.99 15.65
C HIS A 201 1.93 -4.90 14.79
N ALA A 202 0.96 -4.07 15.18
CA ALA A 202 -0.30 -3.89 14.47
C ALA A 202 -0.17 -2.85 13.34
N PHE A 203 0.75 -3.07 12.39
CA PHE A 203 0.94 -2.15 11.28
C PHE A 203 0.99 -2.79 9.90
N VAL A 204 0.63 -1.98 8.90
CA VAL A 204 0.51 -2.35 7.49
C VAL A 204 1.34 -1.38 6.64
N PHE A 205 2.01 -1.86 5.60
CA PHE A 205 2.77 -1.01 4.68
C PHE A 205 1.96 -0.60 3.43
N SER A 206 2.34 0.52 2.81
CA SER A 206 1.98 0.80 1.42
C SER A 206 3.06 1.65 0.73
N MET A 207 3.29 1.39 -0.55
CA MET A 207 4.24 2.08 -1.43
C MET A 207 3.50 2.61 -2.68
N LYS A 208 2.92 3.81 -2.63
CA LYS A 208 2.10 4.30 -3.76
C LYS A 208 2.92 5.18 -4.70
N SER A 209 2.73 4.96 -6.00
CA SER A 209 3.24 5.81 -7.06
C SER A 209 2.19 5.93 -8.16
N SER A 210 2.17 7.07 -8.86
CA SER A 210 1.35 7.26 -10.06
C SER A 210 1.98 6.61 -11.29
N ASN A 211 3.24 6.13 -11.19
CA ASN A 211 3.85 5.29 -12.20
C ASN A 211 3.78 3.81 -11.76
N PRO A 212 3.00 2.95 -12.45
CA PRO A 212 2.91 1.54 -12.10
C PRO A 212 4.26 0.81 -12.05
N LYS A 213 5.24 1.19 -12.88
CA LYS A 213 6.56 0.56 -12.89
C LYS A 213 7.30 0.80 -11.56
N VAL A 214 7.28 2.05 -11.08
CA VAL A 214 7.89 2.44 -9.80
C VAL A 214 7.17 1.75 -8.64
N MET A 215 5.82 1.73 -8.68
CA MET A 215 5.02 1.05 -7.67
C MET A 215 5.39 -0.44 -7.57
N ILE A 216 5.39 -1.17 -8.69
CA ILE A 216 5.71 -2.60 -8.73
C ILE A 216 7.11 -2.86 -8.16
N ALA A 217 8.12 -2.11 -8.63
CA ALA A 217 9.48 -2.19 -8.13
C ALA A 217 9.57 -1.95 -6.61
N ALA A 218 8.90 -0.91 -6.11
CA ALA A 218 8.93 -0.55 -4.69
C ALA A 218 8.30 -1.62 -3.78
N TYR A 219 7.16 -2.22 -4.16
CA TYR A 219 6.56 -3.29 -3.36
C TYR A 219 7.38 -4.58 -3.38
N ARG A 220 7.92 -4.96 -4.55
CA ARG A 220 8.83 -6.13 -4.65
C ARG A 220 10.06 -5.93 -3.77
N LEU A 221 10.65 -4.73 -3.84
CA LEU A 221 11.81 -4.37 -3.02
C LEU A 221 11.46 -4.36 -1.53
N LEU A 222 10.32 -3.77 -1.15
CA LEU A 222 9.84 -3.79 0.24
C LEU A 222 9.75 -5.22 0.76
N VAL A 223 9.11 -6.12 0.03
CA VAL A 223 8.97 -7.52 0.46
C VAL A 223 10.32 -8.20 0.60
N ALA A 224 11.23 -8.00 -0.35
CA ALA A 224 12.57 -8.57 -0.25
C ALA A 224 13.34 -8.04 0.97
N ARG A 225 13.23 -6.74 1.26
CA ARG A 225 13.86 -6.13 2.45
C ARG A 225 13.23 -6.63 3.75
N LEU A 226 11.92 -6.78 3.81
CA LEU A 226 11.24 -7.39 4.95
C LEU A 226 11.71 -8.83 5.20
N ASN A 227 11.96 -9.60 4.14
CA ASN A 227 12.49 -10.96 4.27
C ASN A 227 13.94 -10.95 4.82
N GLU A 228 14.75 -9.94 4.45
CA GLU A 228 16.12 -9.78 4.93
C GLU A 228 16.21 -9.33 6.39
N GLU A 229 15.25 -8.52 6.86
CA GLU A 229 15.12 -8.18 8.29
C GLU A 229 14.84 -9.41 9.17
N GLY A 230 14.39 -10.51 8.56
CA GLY A 230 14.33 -11.82 9.19
C GLY A 230 12.98 -12.19 9.81
N PRO A 231 12.95 -13.22 10.68
CA PRO A 231 11.71 -13.74 11.26
C PRO A 231 10.87 -12.68 11.95
N GLY A 232 9.56 -12.73 11.71
CA GLY A 232 8.60 -11.79 12.29
C GLY A 232 8.51 -10.43 11.60
N TRP A 233 9.12 -10.23 10.43
CA TRP A 233 8.92 -9.05 9.57
C TRP A 233 7.88 -9.28 8.45
N ASP A 234 6.98 -10.22 8.67
CA ASP A 234 5.93 -10.68 7.79
C ASP A 234 4.69 -9.76 7.78
N TYR A 235 4.88 -8.45 7.68
CA TYR A 235 3.77 -7.48 7.76
C TYR A 235 2.89 -7.47 6.51
N PRO A 236 1.57 -7.20 6.66
CA PRO A 236 0.67 -7.03 5.52
C PRO A 236 0.98 -5.80 4.68
N VAL A 237 0.56 -5.83 3.42
CA VAL A 237 0.71 -4.71 2.48
C VAL A 237 -0.62 -4.29 1.87
N HIS A 238 -0.86 -2.97 1.85
CA HIS A 238 -1.99 -2.33 1.19
C HIS A 238 -1.58 -1.82 -0.19
N LEU A 239 -2.15 -2.38 -1.25
CA LEU A 239 -1.86 -1.96 -2.63
C LEU A 239 -2.80 -0.84 -3.08
N GLY A 240 -2.26 0.03 -3.93
CA GLY A 240 -3.06 0.98 -4.69
C GLY A 240 -2.18 1.90 -5.51
N VAL A 241 -2.61 2.19 -6.74
CA VAL A 241 -2.02 3.24 -7.57
C VAL A 241 -2.58 4.58 -7.07
N THR A 242 -1.71 5.59 -6.93
CA THR A 242 -2.17 6.97 -6.67
C THR A 242 -2.37 7.70 -7.99
N GLU A 243 -3.32 8.63 -8.06
CA GLU A 243 -3.58 9.43 -9.27
C GLU A 243 -3.71 8.53 -10.52
N ALA A 244 -4.62 7.55 -10.45
CA ALA A 244 -4.82 6.65 -11.57
C ALA A 244 -5.44 7.37 -12.77
N GLY A 245 -6.22 8.42 -12.52
CA GLY A 245 -6.95 9.21 -13.52
C GLY A 245 -8.46 8.90 -13.46
N GLU A 246 -9.12 9.06 -14.61
CA GLU A 246 -10.55 8.80 -14.77
C GLU A 246 -10.80 7.66 -15.76
N GLY A 247 -12.01 7.10 -15.74
CA GLY A 247 -12.51 6.21 -16.76
C GLY A 247 -11.71 4.93 -16.93
N GLU A 248 -11.57 4.52 -18.18
CA GLU A 248 -10.91 3.27 -18.56
C GLU A 248 -9.40 3.30 -18.30
N ASP A 249 -8.73 4.42 -18.59
CA ASP A 249 -7.29 4.60 -18.39
C ASP A 249 -6.89 4.33 -16.93
N ALA A 250 -7.67 4.86 -15.99
CA ALA A 250 -7.43 4.66 -14.57
C ALA A 250 -7.61 3.20 -14.13
N ARG A 251 -8.60 2.51 -14.71
CA ARG A 251 -8.87 1.09 -14.45
C ARG A 251 -7.76 0.21 -15.03
N ILE A 252 -7.31 0.48 -16.24
CA ILE A 252 -6.16 -0.19 -16.88
C ILE A 252 -4.90 0.02 -16.04
N LYS A 253 -4.60 1.26 -15.67
CA LYS A 253 -3.42 1.61 -14.88
C LYS A 253 -3.43 0.93 -13.50
N SER A 254 -4.60 0.87 -12.86
CA SER A 254 -4.80 0.15 -11.59
C SER A 254 -4.64 -1.36 -11.77
N ALA A 255 -5.16 -1.94 -12.84
CA ALA A 255 -5.00 -3.35 -13.15
C ALA A 255 -3.54 -3.73 -13.42
N ILE A 256 -2.77 -2.87 -14.10
CA ILE A 256 -1.32 -3.06 -14.30
C ILE A 256 -0.60 -3.03 -12.95
N GLY A 257 -0.80 -1.98 -12.14
CA GLY A 257 -0.06 -1.81 -10.88
C GLY A 257 -0.46 -2.85 -9.81
N ILE A 258 -1.75 -2.94 -9.49
CA ILE A 258 -2.27 -3.83 -8.45
C ILE A 258 -2.24 -5.28 -8.93
N GLY A 259 -2.72 -5.56 -10.14
CA GLY A 259 -2.82 -6.92 -10.67
C GLY A 259 -1.48 -7.62 -10.81
N SER A 260 -0.42 -6.90 -11.21
CA SER A 260 0.94 -7.47 -11.29
C SER A 260 1.44 -7.95 -9.92
N LEU A 261 1.25 -7.15 -8.87
CA LEU A 261 1.68 -7.51 -7.51
C LEU A 261 0.82 -8.62 -6.92
N LEU A 262 -0.49 -8.58 -7.17
CA LEU A 262 -1.38 -9.67 -6.76
C LEU A 262 -0.98 -10.99 -7.45
N ALA A 263 -0.55 -10.95 -8.71
CA ALA A 263 -0.04 -12.14 -9.41
C ALA A 263 1.25 -12.68 -8.77
N ASP A 264 2.11 -11.80 -8.23
CA ASP A 264 3.31 -12.17 -7.46
C ASP A 264 2.98 -12.73 -6.06
N GLY A 265 1.70 -12.75 -5.65
CA GLY A 265 1.29 -13.14 -4.30
C GLY A 265 1.37 -12.02 -3.26
N ILE A 266 1.68 -10.79 -3.68
CA ILE A 266 1.85 -9.63 -2.80
C ILE A 266 0.55 -8.85 -2.76
N GLY A 267 -0.01 -8.63 -1.57
CA GLY A 267 -1.24 -7.86 -1.38
C GLY A 267 -2.19 -8.51 -0.38
N ASP A 268 -2.51 -7.78 0.68
CA ASP A 268 -3.44 -8.23 1.72
C ASP A 268 -4.70 -7.37 1.78
N THR A 269 -4.62 -6.19 1.20
CA THR A 269 -5.74 -5.29 1.01
C THR A 269 -5.45 -4.33 -0.14
N ILE A 270 -6.49 -3.86 -0.81
CA ILE A 270 -6.36 -3.04 -2.01
C ILE A 270 -7.30 -1.84 -1.97
N ARG A 271 -6.91 -0.76 -2.64
CA ARG A 271 -7.79 0.33 -3.06
C ARG A 271 -7.43 0.74 -4.48
N VAL A 272 -8.43 0.77 -5.36
CA VAL A 272 -8.36 1.44 -6.66
C VAL A 272 -8.64 2.93 -6.42
N SER A 273 -7.85 3.85 -6.95
CA SER A 273 -8.05 5.29 -6.71
C SER A 273 -8.50 5.97 -8.00
N LEU A 274 -9.81 6.13 -8.18
CA LEU A 274 -10.38 6.83 -9.34
C LEU A 274 -10.66 8.29 -8.98
N THR A 275 -10.68 9.19 -9.96
CA THR A 275 -11.18 10.57 -9.76
C THR A 275 -12.71 10.65 -9.72
N GLU A 276 -13.39 9.60 -10.20
CA GLU A 276 -14.85 9.45 -10.14
C GLU A 276 -15.36 9.24 -8.70
N ASP A 277 -16.69 9.14 -8.55
CA ASP A 277 -17.31 8.71 -7.29
C ASP A 277 -16.70 7.37 -6.82
N SER A 278 -16.33 7.33 -5.54
CA SER A 278 -15.60 6.25 -4.89
C SER A 278 -16.35 4.92 -4.90
N ILE A 279 -17.68 4.94 -5.06
CA ILE A 279 -18.46 3.72 -5.26
C ILE A 279 -17.99 2.92 -6.50
N HIS A 280 -17.50 3.61 -7.55
CA HIS A 280 -17.00 2.97 -8.77
C HIS A 280 -15.62 2.32 -8.62
N GLU A 281 -14.92 2.58 -7.51
CA GLU A 281 -13.66 1.90 -7.15
C GLU A 281 -13.92 0.43 -6.77
N ILE A 282 -15.06 0.16 -6.11
CA ILE A 282 -15.35 -1.13 -5.47
C ILE A 282 -15.45 -2.29 -6.48
N PRO A 283 -16.19 -2.19 -7.61
CA PRO A 283 -16.28 -3.28 -8.57
C PRO A 283 -14.93 -3.67 -9.17
N VAL A 284 -14.06 -2.68 -9.41
CA VAL A 284 -12.71 -2.91 -9.98
C VAL A 284 -11.82 -3.60 -8.96
N ALA A 285 -11.81 -3.10 -7.72
CA ALA A 285 -11.04 -3.72 -6.64
C ALA A 285 -11.47 -5.18 -6.43
N ARG A 286 -12.78 -5.45 -6.36
CA ARG A 286 -13.31 -6.81 -6.23
C ARG A 286 -12.89 -7.71 -7.38
N ALA A 287 -13.03 -7.25 -8.62
CA ALA A 287 -12.63 -8.03 -9.79
C ALA A 287 -11.15 -8.42 -9.74
N LEU A 288 -10.27 -7.52 -9.28
CA LEU A 288 -8.85 -7.80 -9.10
C LEU A 288 -8.57 -8.81 -7.97
N ALA A 289 -9.26 -8.68 -6.83
CA ALA A 289 -9.12 -9.61 -5.72
C ALA A 289 -9.64 -11.02 -6.08
N ASP A 290 -10.80 -11.11 -6.72
CA ASP A 290 -11.44 -12.36 -7.12
C ASP A 290 -10.61 -13.15 -8.15
N LEU A 291 -9.97 -12.44 -9.09
CA LEU A 291 -9.11 -13.06 -10.11
C LEU A 291 -8.00 -13.92 -9.47
N VAL A 292 -7.53 -13.49 -8.31
CA VAL A 292 -6.43 -14.12 -7.59
C VAL A 292 -6.96 -15.15 -6.60
N GLY A 293 -8.09 -14.87 -5.93
CA GLY A 293 -8.78 -15.84 -5.08
C GLY A 293 -9.16 -17.13 -5.81
N ARG A 294 -9.55 -17.03 -7.09
CA ARG A 294 -9.82 -18.20 -7.95
C ARG A 294 -8.57 -19.04 -8.26
N ARG A 295 -7.38 -18.45 -8.25
CA ARG A 295 -6.08 -19.12 -8.49
C ARG A 295 -5.52 -19.80 -7.25
N SER A 296 -6.01 -19.46 -6.06
CA SER A 296 -5.64 -20.11 -4.79
C SER A 296 -6.20 -21.53 -4.65
N SER A 297 -7.15 -21.93 -5.50
CA SER A 297 -7.63 -23.31 -5.54
C SER A 297 -6.57 -24.20 -6.18
N PRO A 298 -6.18 -25.33 -5.56
CA PRO A 298 -5.30 -26.29 -6.22
C PRO A 298 -5.92 -26.69 -7.57
N PRO A 299 -5.10 -26.99 -8.59
CA PRO A 299 -5.63 -27.63 -9.79
C PRO A 299 -6.47 -28.84 -9.34
N LYS A 300 -7.71 -28.95 -9.81
CA LYS A 300 -8.44 -30.20 -9.66
C LYS A 300 -7.61 -31.28 -10.38
N ASP A 301 -6.95 -32.14 -9.61
CA ASP A 301 -6.29 -33.32 -10.16
C ASP A 301 -7.29 -34.09 -11.03
N GLY A 302 -6.92 -34.37 -12.28
CA GLY A 302 -7.74 -35.21 -13.17
C GLY A 302 -7.59 -35.00 -14.68
N GLY A 303 -6.84 -34.01 -15.15
CA GLY A 303 -6.55 -33.85 -16.57
C GLY A 303 -5.19 -34.41 -16.94
N GLN A 304 -5.11 -35.67 -17.38
CA GLN A 304 -3.95 -36.22 -18.08
C GLN A 304 -3.70 -35.42 -19.36
N ASN A 305 -2.95 -34.33 -19.27
CA ASN A 305 -2.28 -33.72 -20.41
C ASN A 305 -0.87 -33.45 -19.92
N GLY A 306 0.09 -34.27 -20.37
CA GLY A 306 1.49 -34.30 -19.96
C GLY A 306 2.27 -33.02 -20.28
N ARG A 307 1.85 -31.88 -19.74
CA ARG A 307 2.68 -30.70 -19.63
C ARG A 307 3.71 -30.97 -18.54
N PRO A 308 5.01 -30.86 -18.82
CA PRO A 308 6.02 -31.01 -17.79
C PRO A 308 5.74 -30.00 -16.69
N THR A 309 5.36 -30.48 -15.51
CA THR A 309 5.33 -29.66 -14.29
C THR A 309 6.77 -29.22 -14.05
N ILE A 310 7.10 -27.97 -14.41
CA ILE A 310 8.36 -27.35 -14.03
C ILE A 310 8.39 -27.45 -12.50
N SER A 311 9.30 -28.26 -11.97
CA SER A 311 9.37 -28.51 -10.54
C SER A 311 9.49 -27.17 -9.81
N ALA A 312 8.58 -26.88 -8.88
CA ALA A 312 8.53 -25.68 -8.05
C ALA A 312 9.74 -25.51 -7.08
N LYS A 313 10.85 -26.21 -7.35
CA LYS A 313 12.04 -26.34 -6.49
C LYS A 313 13.33 -25.82 -7.11
N ARG A 314 13.30 -25.22 -8.30
CA ARG A 314 14.48 -24.52 -8.82
C ARG A 314 14.40 -23.08 -8.38
N ASP A 315 15.35 -22.62 -7.58
CA ASP A 315 15.65 -21.19 -7.52
C ASP A 315 15.99 -20.77 -8.95
N VAL A 316 15.06 -20.06 -9.58
CA VAL A 316 15.23 -19.57 -10.94
C VAL A 316 15.92 -18.24 -10.85
N ASP A 317 17.16 -18.20 -11.34
CA ASP A 317 17.86 -16.96 -11.54
C ASP A 317 17.13 -16.15 -12.61
N LEU A 318 16.59 -15.00 -12.19
CA LEU A 318 15.94 -14.06 -13.09
C LEU A 318 16.98 -13.47 -14.02
N SER A 319 16.70 -13.50 -15.32
CA SER A 319 17.54 -12.85 -16.34
C SER A 319 17.35 -11.32 -16.36
N PHE A 320 16.65 -10.74 -15.37
CA PHE A 320 16.34 -9.33 -15.25
C PHE A 320 16.26 -8.94 -13.77
N ASP A 321 16.49 -7.66 -13.47
CA ASP A 321 16.30 -7.11 -12.14
C ASP A 321 14.81 -6.86 -11.86
N PRO A 322 14.18 -7.53 -10.88
CA PRO A 322 12.76 -7.32 -10.56
C PRO A 322 12.48 -6.03 -9.78
N PHE A 323 13.53 -5.32 -9.32
CA PHE A 323 13.45 -4.11 -8.51
C PHE A 323 13.68 -2.83 -9.31
N SER A 324 13.98 -2.94 -10.60
CA SER A 324 14.09 -1.81 -11.52
C SER A 324 13.46 -2.16 -12.87
N TYR A 325 13.11 -1.13 -13.65
CA TYR A 325 12.61 -1.35 -15.01
C TYR A 325 13.74 -1.20 -16.01
N GLN A 326 13.94 -2.25 -16.80
CA GLN A 326 14.75 -2.21 -18.01
C GLN A 326 13.94 -2.80 -19.16
N ARG A 327 13.84 -2.08 -20.28
CA ARG A 327 13.21 -2.63 -21.49
C ARG A 327 14.09 -3.78 -22.00
N ARG A 328 13.50 -4.95 -22.20
CA ARG A 328 14.21 -6.11 -22.75
C ARG A 328 14.73 -5.77 -24.15
N ALA A 329 16.04 -5.93 -24.34
CA ALA A 329 16.65 -5.78 -25.66
C ALA A 329 16.13 -6.87 -26.61
N THR A 330 15.82 -6.47 -27.84
CA THR A 330 15.36 -7.36 -28.91
C THR A 330 15.97 -6.90 -30.22
N GLU A 331 16.07 -7.78 -31.20
CA GLU A 331 16.40 -7.39 -32.57
C GLU A 331 15.20 -6.71 -33.24
N THR A 332 15.46 -5.80 -34.17
CA THR A 332 14.40 -5.25 -35.02
C THR A 332 14.11 -6.21 -36.15
N ILE A 333 12.85 -6.65 -36.26
CA ILE A 333 12.34 -7.38 -37.42
C ILE A 333 11.50 -6.44 -38.29
N ALA A 334 11.57 -6.63 -39.61
CA ALA A 334 10.77 -5.88 -40.57
C ALA A 334 9.90 -6.83 -41.39
N ARG A 335 8.61 -6.54 -41.49
CA ARG A 335 7.66 -7.30 -42.31
C ARG A 335 6.68 -6.35 -42.97
N ASP A 336 6.54 -6.45 -44.29
CA ASP A 336 5.61 -5.64 -45.09
C ASP A 336 5.72 -4.12 -44.82
N GLY A 337 6.95 -3.63 -44.65
CA GLY A 337 7.26 -2.23 -44.35
C GLY A 337 7.06 -1.82 -42.88
N VAL A 338 6.58 -2.72 -42.02
CA VAL A 338 6.41 -2.47 -40.58
C VAL A 338 7.60 -3.02 -39.81
N ARG A 339 8.22 -2.19 -38.96
CA ARG A 339 9.33 -2.59 -38.08
C ARG A 339 8.84 -2.78 -36.64
N VAL A 340 9.26 -3.86 -36.00
CA VAL A 340 8.91 -4.25 -34.63
C VAL A 340 10.16 -4.76 -33.91
N GLY A 341 10.27 -4.51 -32.61
CA GLY A 341 11.46 -4.88 -31.82
C GLY A 341 12.55 -3.80 -31.87
N GLY A 342 13.74 -4.11 -31.36
CA GLY A 342 14.81 -3.12 -31.18
C GLY A 342 14.31 -1.88 -30.45
N GLU A 343 14.73 -0.69 -30.86
CA GLU A 343 14.31 0.60 -30.30
C GLU A 343 13.03 1.18 -30.94
N GLU A 344 12.31 0.41 -31.76
CA GLU A 344 11.08 0.91 -32.37
C GLU A 344 9.99 1.16 -31.29
N LEU A 345 9.19 2.21 -31.52
CA LEU A 345 8.03 2.52 -30.69
C LEU A 345 7.01 1.37 -30.73
N ILE A 346 6.30 1.17 -29.62
CA ILE A 346 5.19 0.20 -29.56
C ILE A 346 4.10 0.67 -30.54
N ARG A 347 3.67 -0.23 -31.43
CA ARG A 347 2.57 0.00 -32.37
C ARG A 347 1.48 -1.06 -32.13
N VAL A 348 0.23 -0.67 -32.30
CA VAL A 348 -0.96 -1.53 -32.20
C VAL A 348 -1.58 -1.69 -33.58
#